data_AF-A0A533XBG2-F1
#
_entry.id   AF-A0A533XBG2-F1
#
_cell.length_a   1.000
_cell.length_b   1.000
_cell.length_c   1.000
_cell.angle_alpha   90.00
_cell.angle_beta   90.00
_cell.angle_gamma   90.00
#
_symmetry.space_group_name_H-M   'P 1'
#
loop_
_entity.id
_entity.type
_entity.pdbx_description
1 polymer ?
#
loop_
_entity_poly.entity_id
_entity_poly.type
_entity_poly.pdbx_seq_one_letter_code
_entity_poly.pdbx_strand_id
1 'polypeptide(L)'
;MPDHSITLKKGRRAADQEDKVHNRWHPDIKPIVEISPGDEIRLECIGYDDYQLKDTDSVEDVKKLDLSRVHPITGPIAVRGAQPGDFLVAEILNIEPLSGVGYSAIIPEIGGLLKDIYPEPFKSAWHMKDGNKFAVSRHIPGVTVPAMPHPGVIGTAPSAALLKEWHRRESPLYDEGKAYGPSPETALPSKADIAKESARTVPARENWGNVDIKDLTLGSKLFIPVLVRGGHLSVGDLHFAQGDGEVTWNAIEMDGKITLRIGLWKGGHAKYQSTWPIYQPGWIKPQFSRVLTFAGLCVENGKQYYLDATVATRQALINTISFIRKLGYTGPQAYTILSVCGMQMKIFGIVDVPNAGVGVDLPLDIFDKSRLAKVEDLLSHIR
;
A
#
# COMPACT_ATOMS: atom_id res chain seq x y z
N MET A 1 21.30 17.77 15.87
CA MET A 1 20.79 16.40 16.07
C MET A 1 21.66 15.46 15.23
N PRO A 2 21.91 14.21 15.63
CA PRO A 2 22.59 13.26 14.76
C PRO A 2 21.79 13.13 13.46
N ASP A 3 22.45 13.27 12.31
CA ASP A 3 21.83 13.09 11.00
C ASP A 3 21.75 11.58 10.70
N HIS A 4 20.68 10.93 11.18
CA HIS A 4 20.44 9.54 10.86
C HIS A 4 19.86 9.45 9.46
N SER A 5 20.71 9.16 8.46
CA SER A 5 20.29 9.03 7.06
C SER A 5 20.77 7.69 6.50
N ILE A 6 19.83 6.86 6.05
CA ILE A 6 20.10 5.61 5.34
C ILE A 6 19.85 5.85 3.85
N THR A 7 20.92 5.83 3.07
CA THR A 7 20.88 5.97 1.61
C THR A 7 21.12 4.64 0.90
N LEU A 8 20.48 4.49 -0.25
CA LEU A 8 20.55 3.34 -1.12
C LEU A 8 21.09 3.76 -2.50
N LYS A 9 21.72 2.82 -3.19
CA LYS A 9 22.11 2.97 -4.58
C LYS A 9 20.87 2.80 -5.44
N LYS A 10 20.34 3.93 -5.91
CA LYS A 10 19.21 3.99 -6.85
C LYS A 10 19.41 3.04 -8.04
N GLY A 11 18.35 2.31 -8.40
CA GLY A 11 18.34 1.35 -9.51
C GLY A 11 19.11 0.04 -9.27
N ARG A 12 19.69 -0.16 -8.09
CA ARG A 12 20.29 -1.46 -7.68
C ARG A 12 19.26 -2.30 -6.95
N ARG A 13 19.33 -3.62 -7.15
CA ARG A 13 18.45 -4.58 -6.49
C ARG A 13 18.66 -4.57 -4.98
N ALA A 14 17.64 -4.94 -4.23
CA ALA A 14 17.72 -5.11 -2.78
C ALA A 14 18.79 -6.14 -2.37
N ALA A 15 18.96 -7.20 -3.17
CA ALA A 15 20.00 -8.21 -2.94
C ALA A 15 21.44 -7.67 -3.05
N ASP A 16 21.65 -6.55 -3.76
CA ASP A 16 22.95 -5.90 -3.84
C ASP A 16 23.24 -5.00 -2.62
N GLN A 17 22.27 -4.87 -1.70
CA GLN A 17 22.22 -3.90 -0.60
C GLN A 17 21.56 -4.50 0.65
N GLU A 18 21.72 -5.81 0.87
CA GLU A 18 21.09 -6.56 1.96
C GLU A 18 21.58 -6.15 3.36
N ASP A 19 22.62 -5.30 3.43
CA ASP A 19 23.10 -4.65 4.66
C ASP A 19 22.15 -3.56 5.18
N LYS A 20 21.20 -3.09 4.35
CA LYS A 20 20.25 -2.00 4.65
C LYS A 20 18.80 -2.35 4.40
N VAL A 21 18.55 -3.38 3.59
CA VAL A 21 17.23 -3.73 3.07
C VAL A 21 16.97 -5.21 3.30
N HIS A 22 15.75 -5.54 3.70
CA HIS A 22 15.26 -6.92 3.80
C HIS A 22 13.88 -7.03 3.14
N ASN A 23 13.40 -8.24 2.85
CA ASN A 23 12.08 -8.42 2.22
C ASN A 23 11.22 -9.50 2.90
N ARG A 24 11.54 -9.76 4.17
CA ARG A 24 10.85 -10.74 5.02
C ARG A 24 10.70 -10.23 6.45
N TRP A 25 9.71 -10.75 7.16
CA TRP A 25 9.56 -10.54 8.60
C TRP A 25 10.16 -11.71 9.37
N HIS A 26 11.10 -11.42 10.27
CA HIS A 26 11.69 -12.40 11.19
C HIS A 26 12.31 -11.69 12.41
N PRO A 27 12.18 -12.23 13.63
CA PRO A 27 12.67 -11.58 14.86
C PRO A 27 14.19 -11.32 14.86
N ASP A 28 14.96 -12.22 14.23
CA ASP A 28 16.43 -12.21 14.30
C ASP A 28 17.14 -11.37 13.22
N ILE A 29 16.40 -10.70 12.34
CA ILE A 29 17.01 -9.74 11.39
C ILE A 29 17.65 -8.63 12.22
N LYS A 30 18.96 -8.43 12.02
CA LYS A 30 19.73 -7.49 12.80
C LYS A 30 19.40 -6.05 12.41
N PRO A 31 19.25 -5.13 13.37
CA PRO A 31 19.04 -3.73 13.06
C PRO A 31 20.29 -3.15 12.40
N ILE A 32 20.08 -2.24 11.45
CA ILE A 32 21.15 -1.60 10.67
C ILE A 32 21.69 -0.35 11.39
N VAL A 33 20.89 0.22 12.30
CA VAL A 33 21.24 1.33 13.18
C VAL A 33 20.38 1.29 14.44
N GLU A 34 20.89 1.83 15.55
CA GLU A 34 20.12 2.10 16.77
C GLU A 34 20.00 3.62 16.98
N ILE A 35 18.78 4.10 17.20
CA ILE A 35 18.46 5.51 17.47
C ILE A 35 17.84 5.68 18.86
N SER A 36 17.79 6.91 19.36
CA SER A 36 17.12 7.23 20.62
C SER A 36 15.68 7.72 20.38
N PRO A 37 14.74 7.49 21.32
CA PRO A 37 13.43 8.13 21.25
C PRO A 37 13.54 9.65 21.13
N GLY A 38 12.83 10.24 20.16
CA GLY A 38 12.89 11.65 19.79
C GLY A 38 13.73 11.93 18.54
N ASP A 39 14.59 10.99 18.12
CA ASP A 39 15.44 11.17 16.94
C ASP A 39 14.62 11.20 15.65
N GLU A 40 15.13 11.95 14.68
CA GLU A 40 14.67 11.95 13.30
C GLU A 40 15.56 11.03 12.46
N ILE A 41 14.96 10.27 11.56
CA ILE A 41 15.67 9.40 10.63
C ILE A 41 15.10 9.53 9.23
N ARG A 42 16.00 9.62 8.25
CA ARG A 42 15.68 9.62 6.82
C ARG A 42 16.06 8.28 6.20
N LEU A 43 15.14 7.67 5.49
CA LEU A 43 15.28 6.35 4.89
C LEU A 43 14.95 6.45 3.40
N GLU A 44 15.90 6.12 2.53
CA GLU A 44 15.62 5.86 1.12
C GLU A 44 15.04 4.45 0.96
N CYS A 45 14.00 4.31 0.14
CA CYS A 45 13.26 3.08 -0.08
C CYS A 45 13.28 2.73 -1.58
N ILE A 46 13.50 1.44 -1.86
CA ILE A 46 13.34 0.87 -3.20
C ILE A 46 11.83 0.71 -3.48
N GLY A 47 11.43 0.85 -4.75
CA GLY A 47 10.06 0.52 -5.15
C GLY A 47 9.71 -0.94 -4.84
N TYR A 48 8.43 -1.22 -4.58
CA TYR A 48 7.93 -2.54 -4.18
C TYR A 48 8.43 -3.68 -5.07
N ASP A 49 8.58 -3.39 -6.36
CA ASP A 49 8.93 -4.29 -7.44
C ASP A 49 10.42 -4.60 -7.52
N ASP A 50 11.26 -4.02 -6.66
CA ASP A 50 12.72 -4.21 -6.69
C ASP A 50 13.33 -3.83 -8.07
N TYR A 51 12.83 -2.71 -8.62
CA TYR A 51 13.17 -2.15 -9.94
C TYR A 51 12.97 -3.12 -11.11
N GLN A 52 11.97 -4.00 -11.05
CA GLN A 52 11.61 -4.91 -12.14
C GLN A 52 10.83 -4.20 -13.26
N LEU A 53 9.93 -3.28 -12.90
CA LEU A 53 9.12 -2.48 -13.81
C LEU A 53 9.95 -1.38 -14.47
N LYS A 54 9.62 -1.09 -15.73
CA LYS A 54 10.32 -0.13 -16.58
C LYS A 54 9.35 0.86 -17.18
N ASP A 55 9.81 2.11 -17.31
CA ASP A 55 9.09 3.16 -18.03
C ASP A 55 9.13 2.93 -19.54
N THR A 56 8.31 1.97 -19.98
CA THR A 56 8.10 1.57 -21.37
C THR A 56 6.63 1.27 -21.58
N ASP A 57 6.19 1.28 -22.83
CA ASP A 57 4.79 0.96 -23.19
C ASP A 57 4.53 -0.55 -23.25
N SER A 58 5.57 -1.37 -23.08
CA SER A 58 5.47 -2.83 -23.01
C SER A 58 5.00 -3.28 -21.64
N VAL A 59 4.13 -4.29 -21.59
CA VAL A 59 3.69 -4.96 -20.34
C VAL A 59 4.49 -6.24 -20.04
N GLU A 60 5.58 -6.47 -20.77
CA GLU A 60 6.37 -7.70 -20.67
C GLU A 60 7.08 -7.86 -19.31
N ASP A 61 7.41 -6.74 -18.67
CA ASP A 61 7.96 -6.71 -17.31
C ASP A 61 6.90 -7.10 -16.26
N VAL A 62 5.64 -6.72 -16.44
CA VAL A 62 4.52 -7.17 -15.59
C VAL A 62 4.36 -8.68 -15.65
N LYS A 63 4.44 -9.27 -16.85
CA LYS A 63 4.33 -10.73 -17.04
C LYS A 63 5.49 -11.52 -16.41
N LYS A 64 6.66 -10.90 -16.31
CA LYS A 64 7.90 -11.51 -15.78
C LYS A 64 8.19 -11.12 -14.34
N LEU A 65 7.27 -10.41 -13.69
CA LEU A 65 7.46 -9.89 -12.36
C LEU A 65 7.61 -11.03 -11.36
N ASP A 66 8.78 -11.14 -10.75
CA ASP A 66 9.02 -12.09 -9.67
C ASP A 66 8.51 -11.50 -8.36
N LEU A 67 7.27 -11.84 -8.03
CA LEU A 67 6.61 -11.40 -6.80
C LEU A 67 7.20 -12.03 -5.54
N SER A 68 8.10 -13.02 -5.61
CA SER A 68 8.76 -13.54 -4.41
C SER A 68 9.75 -12.54 -3.81
N ARG A 69 10.21 -11.57 -4.62
CA ARG A 69 11.14 -10.51 -4.23
C ARG A 69 10.48 -9.37 -3.46
N VAL A 70 9.17 -9.17 -3.60
CA VAL A 70 8.46 -8.10 -2.89
C VAL A 70 8.30 -8.45 -1.41
N HIS A 71 8.33 -7.48 -0.50
CA HIS A 71 8.59 -6.04 -0.66
C HIS A 71 9.99 -5.73 -0.10
N PRO A 72 10.90 -5.09 -0.86
CA PRO A 72 12.15 -4.61 -0.27
C PRO A 72 11.87 -3.42 0.67
N ILE A 73 12.11 -3.62 1.95
CA ILE A 73 11.90 -2.61 3.01
C ILE A 73 13.21 -2.25 3.69
N THR A 74 13.37 -0.96 3.98
CA THR A 74 14.58 -0.40 4.56
C THR A 74 14.52 -0.47 6.08
N GLY A 75 15.58 -0.96 6.69
CA GLY A 75 15.65 -1.28 8.12
C GLY A 75 16.26 -2.67 8.35
N PRO A 76 16.11 -3.24 9.55
CA PRO A 76 15.35 -2.69 10.68
C PRO A 76 16.11 -1.60 11.45
N ILE A 77 15.37 -0.68 12.06
CA ILE A 77 15.85 0.37 12.94
C ILE A 77 15.55 -0.02 14.39
N ALA A 78 16.58 -0.12 15.23
CA ALA A 78 16.37 -0.35 16.66
C ALA A 78 16.16 0.97 17.40
N VAL A 79 15.25 0.98 18.37
CA VAL A 79 14.98 2.13 19.23
C VAL A 79 15.45 1.81 20.65
N ARG A 80 16.39 2.61 21.15
CA ARG A 80 16.98 2.44 22.47
C ARG A 80 15.91 2.43 23.56
N GLY A 81 15.92 1.40 24.39
CA GLY A 81 15.00 1.26 25.53
C GLY A 81 13.59 0.77 25.18
N ALA A 82 13.27 0.53 23.91
CA ALA A 82 12.02 -0.11 23.50
C ALA A 82 11.99 -1.58 23.95
N GLN A 83 10.89 -1.99 24.58
CA GLN A 83 10.66 -3.35 25.10
C GLN A 83 9.28 -3.86 24.67
N PRO A 84 9.09 -5.18 24.54
CA PRO A 84 7.77 -5.75 24.34
C PRO A 84 6.75 -5.22 25.35
N GLY A 85 5.61 -4.72 24.86
CA GLY A 85 4.61 -4.02 25.70
C GLY A 85 4.57 -2.49 25.51
N ASP A 86 5.55 -1.92 24.81
CA ASP A 86 5.56 -0.52 24.40
C ASP A 86 4.90 -0.32 23.02
N PHE A 87 4.55 0.92 22.67
CA PHE A 87 4.35 1.32 21.28
C PHE A 87 5.54 2.17 20.81
N LEU A 88 6.07 1.94 19.60
CA LEU A 88 6.83 2.94 18.88
C LEU A 88 5.88 3.99 18.34
N VAL A 89 6.26 5.27 18.43
CA VAL A 89 5.50 6.38 17.85
C VAL A 89 6.26 6.87 16.62
N ALA A 90 5.81 6.52 15.42
CA ALA A 90 6.40 6.99 14.17
C ALA A 90 5.59 8.17 13.62
N GLU A 91 6.19 9.36 13.63
CA GLU A 91 5.61 10.56 13.02
C GLU A 91 6.19 10.78 11.62
N ILE A 92 5.33 10.87 10.61
CA ILE A 92 5.75 11.09 9.21
C ILE A 92 6.03 12.57 8.98
N LEU A 93 7.30 12.92 8.84
CA LEU A 93 7.76 14.30 8.65
C LEU A 93 7.94 14.71 7.20
N ASN A 94 8.15 13.76 6.29
CA ASN A 94 8.24 14.01 4.85
C ASN A 94 8.24 12.71 4.06
N ILE A 95 7.71 12.72 2.84
CA ILE A 95 7.84 11.64 1.85
C ILE A 95 8.03 12.27 0.47
N GLU A 96 9.09 11.89 -0.24
CA GLU A 96 9.43 12.44 -1.55
C GLU A 96 9.87 11.33 -2.53
N PRO A 97 9.46 11.39 -3.82
CA PRO A 97 9.97 10.48 -4.85
C PRO A 97 11.47 10.65 -5.08
N LEU A 98 12.17 9.55 -5.42
CA LEU A 98 13.58 9.59 -5.85
C LEU A 98 13.74 9.61 -7.37
N SER A 99 12.85 8.94 -8.11
CA SER A 99 12.91 8.89 -9.58
C SER A 99 12.00 9.86 -10.29
N GLY A 100 10.97 10.40 -9.62
CA GLY A 100 9.96 11.23 -10.28
C GLY A 100 9.11 10.46 -11.31
N VAL A 101 9.19 9.14 -11.30
CA VAL A 101 8.29 8.22 -12.00
C VAL A 101 7.83 7.15 -11.02
N GLY A 102 6.56 6.78 -11.11
CA GLY A 102 5.98 5.63 -10.42
C GLY A 102 5.20 4.74 -11.37
N TYR A 103 4.77 3.57 -10.90
CA TYR A 103 4.10 2.57 -11.72
C TYR A 103 2.83 2.05 -11.06
N SER A 104 1.85 1.70 -11.87
CA SER A 104 0.70 0.90 -11.43
C SER A 104 0.51 -0.24 -12.42
N ALA A 105 0.08 -1.40 -11.95
CA ALA A 105 -0.14 -2.56 -12.79
C ALA A 105 -1.44 -3.29 -12.45
N ILE A 106 -1.98 -4.00 -13.44
CA ILE A 106 -2.88 -5.14 -13.24
C ILE A 106 -2.02 -6.35 -13.54
N ILE A 107 -1.72 -7.14 -12.51
CA ILE A 107 -0.86 -8.31 -12.62
C ILE A 107 -1.75 -9.54 -12.83
N PRO A 108 -1.53 -10.36 -13.87
CA PRO A 108 -2.33 -11.58 -14.09
C PRO A 108 -2.36 -12.50 -12.87
N GLU A 109 -3.48 -13.18 -12.63
CA GLU A 109 -3.76 -14.05 -11.46
C GLU A 109 -3.81 -13.36 -10.09
N ILE A 110 -3.26 -12.15 -9.97
CA ILE A 110 -3.20 -11.37 -8.73
C ILE A 110 -4.21 -10.22 -8.74
N GLY A 111 -4.31 -9.50 -9.88
CA GLY A 111 -4.78 -8.13 -10.15
C GLY A 111 -6.01 -7.60 -9.41
N GLY A 112 -5.98 -7.70 -8.09
CA GLY A 112 -6.95 -7.21 -7.14
C GLY A 112 -8.34 -7.87 -7.23
N LEU A 113 -9.33 -7.13 -6.75
CA LEU A 113 -10.70 -7.61 -6.54
C LEU A 113 -11.45 -7.97 -7.84
N LEU A 114 -10.98 -7.47 -8.99
CA LEU A 114 -11.57 -7.68 -10.32
C LEU A 114 -10.69 -8.49 -11.28
N LYS A 115 -9.75 -9.29 -10.75
CA LYS A 115 -8.80 -10.08 -11.56
C LYS A 115 -9.45 -11.04 -12.57
N ASP A 116 -10.65 -11.54 -12.28
CA ASP A 116 -11.45 -12.39 -13.18
C ASP A 116 -12.09 -11.60 -14.33
N ILE A 117 -12.31 -10.29 -14.17
CA ILE A 117 -12.84 -9.39 -15.22
C ILE A 117 -11.68 -8.82 -16.05
N TYR A 118 -10.52 -8.60 -15.43
CA TYR A 118 -9.31 -8.05 -16.05
C TYR A 118 -8.12 -9.01 -15.87
N PRO A 119 -8.13 -10.19 -16.53
CA PRO A 119 -7.06 -11.18 -16.38
C PRO A 119 -5.78 -10.80 -17.13
N GLU A 120 -5.90 -9.92 -18.13
CA GLU A 120 -4.77 -9.49 -18.97
C GLU A 120 -3.91 -8.42 -18.28
N PRO A 121 -2.59 -8.44 -18.51
CA PRO A 121 -1.70 -7.48 -17.89
C PRO A 121 -1.93 -6.06 -18.42
N PHE A 122 -1.91 -5.10 -17.51
CA PHE A 122 -1.89 -3.67 -17.83
C PHE A 122 -0.82 -2.97 -17.00
N LYS A 123 -0.19 -1.94 -17.57
CA LYS A 123 0.79 -1.12 -16.86
C LYS A 123 0.55 0.35 -17.18
N SER A 124 0.75 1.20 -16.19
CA SER A 124 0.80 2.64 -16.37
C SER A 124 2.00 3.24 -15.63
N ALA A 125 2.83 3.98 -16.36
CA ALA A 125 3.89 4.81 -15.79
C ALA A 125 3.36 6.23 -15.52
N TRP A 126 3.49 6.68 -14.28
CA TRP A 126 3.03 7.95 -13.76
C TRP A 126 4.21 8.87 -13.53
N HIS A 127 4.21 10.01 -14.20
CA HIS A 127 5.28 11.00 -14.12
C HIS A 127 4.88 12.10 -13.16
N MET A 128 5.64 12.30 -12.09
CA MET A 128 5.41 13.38 -11.13
C MET A 128 5.73 14.74 -11.78
N LYS A 129 4.91 15.74 -11.51
CA LYS A 129 4.94 17.09 -12.12
C LYS A 129 4.80 18.18 -11.04
N ASP A 130 5.13 19.41 -11.43
CA ASP A 130 5.03 20.62 -10.60
C ASP A 130 5.62 20.43 -9.18
N GLY A 131 6.88 19.99 -9.12
CA GLY A 131 7.54 19.73 -7.84
C GLY A 131 6.87 18.62 -7.03
N ASN A 132 6.42 17.55 -7.69
CA ASN A 132 5.75 16.37 -7.10
C ASN A 132 4.36 16.65 -6.51
N LYS A 133 3.65 17.69 -6.94
CA LYS A 133 2.28 17.97 -6.47
C LYS A 133 1.20 17.08 -7.10
N PHE A 134 1.46 16.56 -8.29
CA PHE A 134 0.56 15.65 -8.99
C PHE A 134 1.34 14.74 -9.94
N ALA A 135 0.69 13.67 -10.41
CA ALA A 135 1.20 12.76 -11.41
C ALA A 135 0.25 12.63 -12.60
N VAL A 136 0.82 12.39 -13.77
CA VAL A 136 0.10 12.15 -15.03
C VAL A 136 0.67 10.93 -15.74
N SER A 137 -0.15 10.21 -16.49
CA SER A 137 0.26 9.02 -17.22
C SER A 137 -0.10 9.13 -18.70
N ARG A 138 0.86 8.84 -19.59
CA ARG A 138 0.60 8.74 -21.03
C ARG A 138 -0.35 7.60 -21.38
N HIS A 139 -0.43 6.59 -20.51
CA HIS A 139 -1.30 5.43 -20.69
C HIS A 139 -2.75 5.71 -20.26
N ILE A 140 -2.99 6.80 -19.52
CA ILE A 140 -4.30 7.21 -19.02
C ILE A 140 -4.46 8.73 -19.24
N PRO A 141 -4.64 9.17 -20.51
CA PRO A 141 -4.66 10.58 -20.85
C PRO A 141 -5.87 11.32 -20.24
N GLY A 142 -5.68 12.59 -19.88
CA GLY A 142 -6.73 13.44 -19.33
C GLY A 142 -7.05 13.20 -17.84
N VAL A 143 -6.19 12.45 -17.14
CA VAL A 143 -6.25 12.24 -15.69
C VAL A 143 -5.02 12.86 -15.02
N THR A 144 -5.27 13.65 -13.97
CA THR A 144 -4.25 14.23 -13.09
C THR A 144 -4.51 13.74 -11.67
N VAL A 145 -3.56 12.98 -11.11
CA VAL A 145 -3.67 12.42 -9.77
C VAL A 145 -2.92 13.31 -8.79
N PRO A 146 -3.58 13.95 -7.81
CA PRO A 146 -2.90 14.76 -6.81
C PRO A 146 -2.05 13.89 -5.88
N ALA A 147 -0.94 14.44 -5.40
CA ALA A 147 -0.06 13.75 -4.47
C ALA A 147 -0.79 13.43 -3.15
N MET A 148 -0.66 12.18 -2.72
CA MET A 148 -1.04 11.73 -1.39
C MET A 148 0.05 10.75 -0.90
N PRO A 149 1.30 11.20 -0.70
CA PRO A 149 2.40 10.26 -0.47
C PRO A 149 2.28 9.58 0.89
N HIS A 150 2.45 8.26 0.93
CA HIS A 150 2.36 7.42 2.13
C HIS A 150 3.18 6.13 1.97
N PRO A 151 3.58 5.46 3.06
CA PRO A 151 4.12 4.10 2.99
C PRO A 151 2.98 3.07 2.94
N GLY A 152 3.03 2.13 2.00
CA GLY A 152 2.24 0.89 2.02
C GLY A 152 2.70 -0.03 3.15
N VAL A 153 4.02 -0.19 3.28
CA VAL A 153 4.66 -1.02 4.32
C VAL A 153 5.35 -0.18 5.39
N ILE A 154 4.87 -0.27 6.63
CA ILE A 154 5.59 0.20 7.82
C ILE A 154 5.27 -0.69 9.02
N GLY A 155 6.28 -1.23 9.70
CA GLY A 155 6.04 -2.17 10.79
C GLY A 155 7.27 -2.55 11.59
N THR A 156 7.03 -3.18 12.74
CA THR A 156 8.08 -3.71 13.63
C THR A 156 8.35 -5.19 13.36
N ALA A 157 9.49 -5.71 13.80
CA ALA A 157 9.74 -7.15 13.70
C ALA A 157 8.78 -7.92 14.62
N PRO A 158 8.23 -9.07 14.17
CA PRO A 158 7.40 -9.91 15.02
C PRO A 158 8.22 -10.59 16.12
N SER A 159 7.56 -11.02 17.19
CA SER A 159 8.16 -11.99 18.11
C SER A 159 8.20 -13.38 17.46
N ALA A 160 9.08 -14.26 17.95
CA ALA A 160 9.13 -15.66 17.47
C ALA A 160 7.77 -16.38 17.64
N ALA A 161 7.06 -16.11 18.74
CA ALA A 161 5.74 -16.68 18.99
C ALA A 161 4.70 -16.18 17.98
N LEU A 162 4.72 -14.88 17.65
CA LEU A 162 3.81 -14.30 16.68
C LEU A 162 4.10 -14.81 15.25
N LEU A 163 5.38 -14.91 14.87
CA LEU A 163 5.78 -15.49 13.58
C LEU A 163 5.27 -16.93 13.44
N LYS A 164 5.39 -17.74 14.49
CA LYS A 164 4.84 -19.11 14.52
C LYS A 164 3.33 -19.13 14.36
N GLU A 165 2.63 -18.19 15.00
CA GLU A 165 1.17 -18.07 14.89
C GLU A 165 0.73 -17.66 13.48
N TRP A 166 1.45 -16.75 12.83
CA TRP A 166 1.22 -16.39 11.43
C TRP A 166 1.30 -17.62 10.53
N HIS A 167 2.38 -18.41 10.64
CA HIS A 167 2.50 -19.65 9.87
C HIS A 167 1.39 -20.64 10.18
N ARG A 168 1.05 -20.84 11.45
CA ARG A 168 0.00 -21.79 11.86
C ARG A 168 -1.36 -21.47 11.21
N ARG A 169 -1.73 -20.19 11.13
CA ARG A 169 -3.03 -19.77 10.58
C ARG A 169 -3.04 -19.59 9.07
N GLU A 170 -1.90 -19.25 8.47
CA GLU A 170 -1.79 -18.97 7.03
C GLU A 170 -1.41 -20.21 6.23
N SER A 171 -0.70 -21.19 6.82
CA SER A 171 -0.27 -22.38 6.09
C SER A 171 -1.38 -23.21 5.45
N PRO A 172 -2.59 -23.35 6.05
CA PRO A 172 -3.70 -24.03 5.38
C PRO A 172 -4.16 -23.32 4.09
N LEU A 173 -3.84 -22.04 3.92
CA LEU A 173 -4.24 -21.21 2.78
C LEU A 173 -3.18 -21.20 1.66
N TYR A 174 -1.98 -21.75 1.89
CA TYR A 174 -0.90 -21.77 0.91
C TYR A 174 -1.25 -22.63 -0.31
N ASP A 175 -1.76 -23.83 -0.09
CA ASP A 175 -2.11 -24.77 -1.16
C ASP A 175 -3.30 -24.28 -2.00
N GLU A 176 -4.13 -23.39 -1.44
CA GLU A 176 -5.25 -22.75 -2.14
C GLU A 176 -4.84 -21.48 -2.90
N GLY A 177 -3.57 -21.06 -2.83
CA GLY A 177 -3.09 -19.80 -3.41
C GLY A 177 -3.72 -18.56 -2.75
N LYS A 178 -4.20 -18.67 -1.51
CA LYS A 178 -4.86 -17.60 -0.75
C LYS A 178 -3.93 -16.94 0.28
N ALA A 179 -2.73 -17.47 0.47
CA ALA A 179 -1.63 -16.86 1.22
C ALA A 179 -0.28 -17.32 0.65
N TYR A 180 0.80 -16.64 1.03
CA TYR A 180 2.16 -16.95 0.57
C TYR A 180 3.04 -17.42 1.73
N GLY A 181 3.52 -18.66 1.66
CA GLY A 181 4.50 -19.20 2.61
C GLY A 181 5.90 -18.63 2.42
N PRO A 182 6.87 -19.08 3.25
CA PRO A 182 8.28 -18.74 3.08
C PRO A 182 8.78 -19.01 1.66
N SER A 183 9.64 -18.14 1.14
CA SER A 183 10.28 -18.28 -0.17
C SER A 183 11.78 -18.00 0.00
N PRO A 184 12.57 -18.99 0.44
CA PRO A 184 13.97 -18.80 0.84
C PRO A 184 14.90 -18.39 -0.30
N GLU A 185 14.55 -18.72 -1.55
CA GLU A 185 15.38 -18.49 -2.75
C GLU A 185 15.60 -17.00 -3.04
N THR A 186 14.65 -16.15 -2.62
CA THR A 186 14.67 -14.70 -2.82
C THR A 186 14.56 -13.92 -1.51
N ALA A 187 14.68 -14.62 -0.38
CA ALA A 187 14.62 -14.01 0.94
C ALA A 187 15.88 -13.20 1.23
N LEU A 188 15.67 -11.99 1.74
CA LEU A 188 16.69 -11.10 2.26
C LEU A 188 16.37 -10.83 3.75
N PRO A 189 17.34 -11.03 4.67
CA PRO A 189 18.69 -11.51 4.42
C PRO A 189 18.73 -12.97 3.95
N SER A 190 19.71 -13.30 3.11
CA SER A 190 19.88 -14.63 2.48
C SER A 190 20.32 -15.75 3.44
N LYS A 191 20.52 -15.43 4.73
CA LYS A 191 20.93 -16.39 5.76
C LYS A 191 19.90 -17.52 5.88
N ALA A 192 20.35 -18.76 5.68
CA ALA A 192 19.49 -19.94 5.56
C ALA A 192 18.45 -20.12 6.68
N ASP A 193 18.85 -19.93 7.95
CA ASP A 193 17.93 -20.11 9.09
C ASP A 193 16.81 -19.08 9.11
N ILE A 194 17.10 -17.83 8.69
CA ILE A 194 16.09 -16.77 8.57
C ILE A 194 15.24 -17.00 7.32
N ALA A 195 15.88 -17.26 6.18
CA ALA A 195 15.23 -17.37 4.89
C ALA A 195 14.13 -18.44 4.87
N LYS A 196 14.35 -19.58 5.54
CA LYS A 196 13.42 -20.72 5.59
C LYS A 196 12.17 -20.47 6.43
N GLU A 197 12.28 -19.65 7.48
CA GLU A 197 11.22 -19.47 8.47
C GLU A 197 10.53 -18.10 8.38
N SER A 198 11.15 -17.15 7.67
CA SER A 198 10.66 -15.79 7.60
C SER A 198 9.33 -15.67 6.83
N ALA A 199 8.45 -14.80 7.31
CA ALA A 199 7.17 -14.54 6.67
C ALA A 199 7.32 -13.55 5.51
N ARG A 200 6.50 -13.71 4.47
CA ARG A 200 6.36 -12.72 3.39
C ARG A 200 5.80 -11.41 3.94
N THR A 201 6.24 -10.28 3.39
CA THR A 201 5.76 -8.95 3.77
C THR A 201 4.42 -8.58 3.14
N VAL A 202 3.81 -9.47 2.33
CA VAL A 202 2.62 -9.17 1.53
C VAL A 202 1.37 -8.80 2.33
N PRO A 203 0.91 -9.58 3.32
CA PRO A 203 -0.31 -9.21 4.04
C PRO A 203 -0.01 -8.32 5.26
N ALA A 204 -0.94 -7.41 5.54
CA ALA A 204 -1.07 -6.72 6.83
C ALA A 204 -1.17 -7.75 7.97
N ARG A 205 -0.51 -7.46 9.09
CA ARG A 205 -0.60 -8.28 10.31
C ARG A 205 -0.55 -7.41 11.55
N GLU A 206 -0.48 -8.04 12.72
CA GLU A 206 -0.49 -7.38 14.03
C GLU A 206 0.73 -6.48 14.26
N ASN A 207 1.83 -6.68 13.51
CA ASN A 207 2.98 -5.77 13.50
C ASN A 207 2.79 -4.55 12.59
N TRP A 208 1.57 -4.36 12.09
CA TRP A 208 1.18 -3.44 11.01
C TRP A 208 1.64 -3.95 9.64
N GLY A 209 2.86 -3.64 9.21
CA GLY A 209 3.40 -4.16 7.96
C GLY A 209 2.72 -3.52 6.75
N ASN A 210 2.27 -4.34 5.79
CA ASN A 210 1.68 -3.88 4.53
C ASN A 210 0.18 -3.59 4.69
N VAL A 211 -0.17 -2.35 5.03
CA VAL A 211 -1.56 -1.98 5.34
C VAL A 211 -2.22 -1.12 4.27
N ASP A 212 -1.44 -0.50 3.39
CA ASP A 212 -1.92 0.25 2.23
C ASP A 212 -2.98 1.30 2.58
N ILE A 213 -2.73 2.04 3.67
CA ILE A 213 -3.61 3.10 4.15
C ILE A 213 -3.13 4.43 3.57
N LYS A 214 -3.85 4.90 2.55
CA LYS A 214 -3.58 6.17 1.86
C LYS A 214 -3.54 7.41 2.76
N ASP A 215 -4.22 7.34 3.92
CA ASP A 215 -4.33 8.43 4.89
C ASP A 215 -3.08 8.57 5.79
N LEU A 216 -2.09 7.68 5.66
CA LEU A 216 -0.77 7.75 6.32
C LEU A 216 0.15 8.78 5.66
N THR A 217 -0.34 10.00 5.47
CA THR A 217 0.38 11.09 4.82
C THR A 217 1.21 11.92 5.80
N LEU A 218 1.78 13.03 5.32
CA LEU A 218 2.51 14.01 6.14
C LEU A 218 1.75 14.37 7.43
N GLY A 219 2.44 14.36 8.57
CA GLY A 219 1.89 14.66 9.88
C GLY A 219 1.18 13.48 10.57
N SER A 220 1.05 12.34 9.90
CA SER A 220 0.51 11.13 10.53
C SER A 220 1.37 10.68 11.69
N LYS A 221 0.72 10.12 12.72
CA LYS A 221 1.40 9.47 13.85
C LYS A 221 0.92 8.05 13.99
N LEU A 222 1.82 7.10 13.84
CA LEU A 222 1.56 5.68 14.00
C LEU A 222 2.05 5.20 15.35
N PHE A 223 1.23 4.43 16.05
CA PHE A 223 1.54 3.77 17.30
C PHE A 223 1.67 2.28 17.01
N ILE A 224 2.89 1.83 16.74
CA ILE A 224 3.19 0.48 16.24
C ILE A 224 3.71 -0.38 17.40
N PRO A 225 3.15 -1.58 17.64
CA PRO A 225 3.49 -2.40 18.80
C PRO A 225 4.96 -2.81 18.78
N VAL A 226 5.63 -2.73 19.92
CA VAL A 226 6.95 -3.30 20.12
C VAL A 226 6.76 -4.77 20.51
N LEU A 227 7.28 -5.66 19.67
CA LEU A 227 7.11 -7.11 19.82
C LEU A 227 8.44 -7.84 20.14
N VAL A 228 9.57 -7.16 19.89
CA VAL A 228 10.92 -7.58 20.26
C VAL A 228 11.66 -6.41 20.89
N ARG A 229 12.70 -6.68 21.68
CA ARG A 229 13.56 -5.62 22.22
C ARG A 229 14.08 -4.73 21.08
N GLY A 230 13.98 -3.42 21.23
CA GLY A 230 14.39 -2.46 20.21
C GLY A 230 13.35 -2.22 19.10
N GLY A 231 12.25 -2.97 19.04
CA GLY A 231 11.16 -2.79 18.06
C GLY A 231 11.49 -3.23 16.63
N HIS A 232 12.68 -2.90 16.13
CA HIS A 232 13.15 -3.26 14.79
C HIS A 232 12.15 -2.76 13.70
N LEU A 233 12.01 -1.44 13.61
CA LEU A 233 11.11 -0.77 12.67
C LEU A 233 11.67 -0.82 11.24
N SER A 234 10.85 -1.18 10.27
CA SER A 234 11.19 -1.13 8.85
C SER A 234 10.08 -0.45 8.05
N VAL A 235 10.45 0.16 6.94
CA VAL A 235 9.53 0.89 6.05
C VAL A 235 9.95 0.75 4.59
N GLY A 236 8.98 0.71 3.69
CA GLY A 236 9.22 0.72 2.27
C GLY A 236 7.89 0.90 1.54
N ASP A 237 7.88 0.48 0.28
CA ASP A 237 6.66 0.45 -0.52
C ASP A 237 5.97 1.81 -0.57
N LEU A 238 6.71 2.83 -1.02
CA LEU A 238 6.21 4.19 -0.98
C LEU A 238 5.26 4.42 -2.14
N HIS A 239 4.08 4.91 -1.83
CA HIS A 239 3.05 5.24 -2.80
C HIS A 239 3.02 6.75 -3.00
N PHE A 240 2.97 7.21 -4.25
CA PHE A 240 2.72 8.62 -4.55
C PHE A 240 1.26 9.00 -4.31
N ALA A 241 0.34 8.11 -4.67
CA ALA A 241 -1.09 8.20 -4.43
C ALA A 241 -1.75 6.83 -4.57
N GLN A 242 -2.88 6.65 -3.89
CA GLN A 242 -3.65 5.40 -3.87
C GLN A 242 -5.14 5.74 -3.66
N GLY A 243 -6.03 4.90 -4.18
CA GLY A 243 -7.44 4.84 -3.79
C GLY A 243 -7.67 3.84 -2.64
N ASP A 244 -8.79 3.93 -1.95
CA ASP A 244 -9.09 2.98 -0.88
C ASP A 244 -9.14 1.52 -1.35
N GLY A 245 -8.56 0.63 -0.54
CA GLY A 245 -8.53 -0.81 -0.81
C GLY A 245 -7.59 -1.23 -1.93
N GLU A 246 -6.80 -0.30 -2.49
CA GLU A 246 -5.74 -0.58 -3.47
C GLU A 246 -6.22 -1.57 -4.53
N VAL A 247 -7.32 -1.22 -5.18
CA VAL A 247 -8.20 -2.24 -5.76
C VAL A 247 -7.58 -3.04 -6.88
N THR A 248 -6.51 -2.58 -7.55
CA THR A 248 -5.74 -3.35 -8.54
C THR A 248 -4.59 -4.16 -7.95
N TRP A 249 -4.43 -4.19 -6.62
CA TRP A 249 -3.24 -4.66 -5.89
C TRP A 249 -2.02 -3.73 -6.01
N ASN A 250 -2.17 -2.56 -6.64
CA ASN A 250 -1.08 -1.58 -6.75
C ASN A 250 -1.60 -0.15 -6.63
N ALA A 251 -0.77 0.71 -6.04
CA ALA A 251 -0.90 2.15 -6.00
C ALA A 251 -0.18 2.81 -7.20
N ILE A 252 0.15 4.11 -7.09
CA ILE A 252 1.27 4.69 -7.85
C ILE A 252 2.55 4.41 -7.08
N GLU A 253 3.14 3.26 -7.36
CA GLU A 253 4.34 2.72 -6.71
C GLU A 253 5.58 3.53 -7.07
N MET A 254 6.40 3.90 -6.09
CA MET A 254 7.63 4.67 -6.35
C MET A 254 8.80 4.25 -5.46
N ASP A 255 10.01 4.46 -5.99
CA ASP A 255 11.16 4.66 -5.13
C ASP A 255 11.09 6.05 -4.49
N GLY A 256 11.61 6.18 -3.28
CA GLY A 256 11.43 7.42 -2.55
C GLY A 256 12.28 7.51 -1.31
N LYS A 257 12.08 8.59 -0.57
CA LYS A 257 12.65 8.78 0.75
C LYS A 257 11.55 9.18 1.72
N ILE A 258 11.58 8.61 2.90
CA ILE A 258 10.69 8.97 4.02
C ILE A 258 11.54 9.51 5.17
N THR A 259 11.06 10.59 5.80
CA THR A 259 11.64 11.11 7.04
C THR A 259 10.67 10.88 8.17
N LEU A 260 11.13 10.23 9.23
CA LEU A 260 10.34 9.87 10.41
C LEU A 260 10.95 10.51 11.65
N ARG A 261 10.10 10.94 12.60
CA ARG A 261 10.50 11.12 14.00
C ARG A 261 10.02 9.93 14.80
N ILE A 262 10.92 9.30 15.56
CA ILE A 262 10.62 8.06 16.28
C ILE A 262 10.58 8.32 17.77
N GLY A 263 9.38 8.28 18.36
CA GLY A 263 9.15 8.30 19.79
C GLY A 263 8.91 6.91 20.39
N LEU A 264 8.71 6.86 21.70
CA LEU A 264 8.45 5.62 22.45
C LEU A 264 7.38 5.87 23.52
N TRP A 265 6.28 5.12 23.46
CA TRP A 265 5.26 5.10 24.48
C TRP A 265 5.46 3.89 25.40
N LYS A 266 6.17 4.14 26.51
CA LYS A 266 6.49 3.12 27.52
C LYS A 266 5.24 2.54 28.18
N GLY A 267 5.12 1.21 28.15
CA GLY A 267 3.99 0.45 28.69
C GLY A 267 2.67 0.74 27.97
N GLY A 268 2.73 1.18 26.71
CA GLY A 268 1.58 1.61 25.93
C GLY A 268 0.50 0.54 25.80
N HIS A 269 0.87 -0.74 25.64
CA HIS A 269 -0.11 -1.83 25.51
C HIS A 269 -1.01 -1.94 26.74
N ALA A 270 -0.44 -1.85 27.94
CA ALA A 270 -1.19 -1.94 29.19
C ALA A 270 -2.05 -0.69 29.44
N LYS A 271 -1.51 0.50 29.13
CA LYS A 271 -2.23 1.78 29.30
C LYS A 271 -3.40 1.92 28.33
N TYR A 272 -3.23 1.44 27.10
CA TYR A 272 -4.25 1.46 26.06
C TYR A 272 -5.17 0.24 26.08
N GLN A 273 -4.79 -0.82 26.80
CA GLN A 273 -5.49 -2.11 26.88
C GLN A 273 -5.67 -2.80 25.53
N SER A 274 -4.71 -2.60 24.61
CA SER A 274 -4.68 -3.27 23.31
C SER A 274 -3.25 -3.31 22.78
N THR A 275 -2.96 -4.33 21.98
CA THR A 275 -1.72 -4.46 21.22
C THR A 275 -1.90 -4.06 19.75
N TRP A 276 -3.12 -3.74 19.35
CA TRP A 276 -3.42 -3.36 17.97
C TRP A 276 -2.81 -2.00 17.65
N PRO A 277 -2.21 -1.83 16.46
CA PRO A 277 -1.69 -0.54 16.04
C PRO A 277 -2.80 0.51 15.94
N ILE A 278 -2.43 1.76 16.13
CA ILE A 278 -3.32 2.92 16.02
C ILE A 278 -2.61 3.94 15.14
N TYR A 279 -3.37 4.73 14.39
CA TYR A 279 -2.79 5.88 13.74
C TYR A 279 -3.68 7.12 13.86
N GLN A 280 -3.04 8.27 13.93
CA GLN A 280 -3.66 9.56 13.64
C GLN A 280 -3.36 9.88 12.17
N PRO A 281 -4.37 10.15 11.33
CA PRO A 281 -4.17 10.46 9.92
C PRO A 281 -3.43 11.78 9.73
N GLY A 282 -2.77 11.90 8.58
CA GLY A 282 -2.06 13.10 8.21
C GLY A 282 -3.00 14.25 7.88
N TRP A 283 -2.47 15.47 7.98
CA TRP A 283 -3.21 16.69 7.66
C TRP A 283 -3.22 17.06 6.17
N ILE A 284 -2.38 16.41 5.35
CA ILE A 284 -2.34 16.63 3.91
C ILE A 284 -3.19 15.56 3.24
N LYS A 285 -4.30 15.98 2.65
CA LYS A 285 -5.13 15.18 1.77
C LYS A 285 -5.71 16.05 0.65
N PRO A 286 -5.76 15.56 -0.60
CA PRO A 286 -6.49 16.23 -1.67
C PRO A 286 -7.93 16.51 -1.25
N GLN A 287 -8.41 17.71 -1.57
CA GLN A 287 -9.82 18.08 -1.41
C GLN A 287 -10.47 18.09 -2.79
N PHE A 288 -11.50 17.27 -2.94
CA PHE A 288 -12.27 17.17 -4.18
C PHE A 288 -13.63 17.85 -3.98
N SER A 289 -13.91 18.84 -4.82
CA SER A 289 -15.14 19.63 -4.84
C SER A 289 -16.28 18.93 -5.58
N ARG A 290 -15.95 18.05 -6.53
CA ARG A 290 -16.92 17.28 -7.33
C ARG A 290 -16.68 15.80 -7.12
N VAL A 291 -17.67 15.12 -6.58
CA VAL A 291 -17.63 13.68 -6.28
C VAL A 291 -18.94 13.04 -6.73
N LEU A 292 -18.84 11.87 -7.38
CA LEU A 292 -19.98 10.99 -7.62
C LEU A 292 -19.77 9.70 -6.85
N THR A 293 -20.80 9.29 -6.09
CA THR A 293 -20.77 8.05 -5.32
C THR A 293 -21.54 6.95 -6.04
N PHE A 294 -20.92 5.79 -6.21
CA PHE A 294 -21.52 4.60 -6.81
C PHE A 294 -21.71 3.53 -5.74
N ALA A 295 -22.93 3.02 -5.63
CA ALA A 295 -23.28 2.01 -4.65
C ALA A 295 -23.07 0.59 -5.21
N GLY A 296 -22.77 -0.34 -4.31
CA GLY A 296 -22.78 -1.77 -4.54
C GLY A 296 -23.42 -2.50 -3.36
N LEU A 297 -24.09 -3.60 -3.68
CA LEU A 297 -24.69 -4.53 -2.72
C LEU A 297 -24.05 -5.90 -2.87
N CYS A 298 -24.15 -6.75 -1.85
CA CYS A 298 -23.58 -8.10 -1.89
C CYS A 298 -24.45 -9.09 -2.70
N VAL A 299 -24.73 -8.75 -3.97
CA VAL A 299 -25.44 -9.56 -4.95
C VAL A 299 -24.64 -9.58 -6.24
N GLU A 300 -24.33 -10.76 -6.75
CA GLU A 300 -23.56 -10.92 -7.99
C GLU A 300 -24.17 -12.03 -8.85
N ASN A 301 -24.42 -11.75 -10.13
CA ASN A 301 -24.97 -12.72 -11.09
C ASN A 301 -26.26 -13.42 -10.60
N GLY A 302 -27.11 -12.70 -9.87
CA GLY A 302 -28.35 -13.22 -9.29
C GLY A 302 -28.16 -14.04 -8.00
N LYS A 303 -26.92 -14.29 -7.56
CA LYS A 303 -26.62 -14.93 -6.26
C LYS A 303 -26.59 -13.88 -5.14
N GLN A 304 -27.38 -14.13 -4.10
CA GLN A 304 -27.36 -13.36 -2.85
C GLN A 304 -26.22 -13.86 -1.95
N TYR A 305 -25.39 -12.94 -1.47
CA TYR A 305 -24.41 -13.19 -0.40
C TYR A 305 -24.94 -12.65 0.94
N TYR A 306 -24.42 -13.10 2.06
CA TYR A 306 -24.89 -12.68 3.39
C TYR A 306 -23.88 -11.72 4.02
N LEU A 307 -24.26 -10.44 4.13
CA LEU A 307 -23.46 -9.37 4.73
C LEU A 307 -22.00 -9.31 4.24
N ASP A 308 -21.80 -9.55 2.94
CA ASP A 308 -20.47 -9.64 2.33
C ASP A 308 -20.04 -8.29 1.74
N ALA A 309 -19.30 -7.50 2.53
CA ALA A 309 -18.78 -6.21 2.10
C ALA A 309 -17.81 -6.32 0.91
N THR A 310 -17.10 -7.45 0.76
CA THR A 310 -16.17 -7.66 -0.36
C THR A 310 -16.92 -7.75 -1.68
N VAL A 311 -18.02 -8.53 -1.73
CA VAL A 311 -18.88 -8.59 -2.92
C VAL A 311 -19.57 -7.24 -3.17
N ALA A 312 -20.01 -6.55 -2.12
CA ALA A 312 -20.60 -5.21 -2.26
C ALA A 312 -19.61 -4.19 -2.85
N THR A 313 -18.37 -4.17 -2.36
CA THR A 313 -17.27 -3.37 -2.93
C THR A 313 -17.07 -3.69 -4.40
N ARG A 314 -17.03 -4.98 -4.74
CA ARG A 314 -16.84 -5.44 -6.11
C ARG A 314 -17.91 -4.88 -7.05
N GLN A 315 -19.18 -4.90 -6.63
CA GLN A 315 -20.29 -4.31 -7.41
C GLN A 315 -20.17 -2.78 -7.52
N ALA A 316 -19.79 -2.09 -6.44
CA ALA A 316 -19.57 -0.64 -6.48
C ALA A 316 -18.46 -0.25 -7.48
N LEU A 317 -17.36 -1.01 -7.52
CA LEU A 317 -16.29 -0.80 -8.50
C LEU A 317 -16.76 -1.06 -9.92
N ILE A 318 -17.47 -2.15 -10.19
CA ILE A 318 -18.01 -2.47 -11.53
C ILE A 318 -18.92 -1.34 -12.03
N ASN A 319 -19.80 -0.84 -11.16
CA ASN A 319 -20.69 0.27 -11.47
C ASN A 319 -19.91 1.56 -11.78
N THR A 320 -18.90 1.87 -10.98
CA THR A 320 -18.03 3.04 -11.19
C THR A 320 -17.23 2.93 -12.49
N ILE A 321 -16.67 1.76 -12.78
CA ILE A 321 -15.91 1.50 -14.01
C ILE A 321 -16.82 1.64 -15.24
N SER A 322 -18.06 1.15 -15.18
CA SER A 322 -19.04 1.34 -16.25
C SER A 322 -19.23 2.81 -16.60
N PHE A 323 -19.33 3.68 -15.58
CA PHE A 323 -19.40 5.12 -15.76
C PHE A 323 -18.12 5.71 -16.36
N ILE A 324 -16.94 5.40 -15.80
CA ILE A 324 -15.65 5.90 -16.32
C ILE A 324 -15.44 5.49 -17.79
N ARG A 325 -15.89 4.29 -18.19
CA ARG A 325 -15.84 3.84 -19.59
C ARG A 325 -16.67 4.71 -20.52
N LYS A 326 -17.79 5.30 -20.07
CA LYS A 326 -18.57 6.28 -20.87
C LYS A 326 -17.80 7.57 -21.13
N LEU A 327 -16.79 7.89 -20.32
CA LEU A 327 -15.88 9.01 -20.57
C LEU A 327 -14.88 8.70 -21.69
N GLY A 328 -14.78 7.45 -22.13
CA GLY A 328 -13.93 6.99 -23.23
C GLY A 328 -12.64 6.28 -22.78
N TYR A 329 -12.61 5.73 -21.57
CA TYR A 329 -11.51 4.90 -21.07
C TYR A 329 -11.78 3.41 -21.31
N THR A 330 -10.72 2.62 -21.46
CA THR A 330 -10.82 1.15 -21.45
C THR A 330 -11.12 0.64 -20.04
N GLY A 331 -11.54 -0.63 -19.92
CA GLY A 331 -11.74 -1.26 -18.61
C GLY A 331 -10.48 -1.23 -17.72
N PRO A 332 -9.31 -1.68 -18.20
CA PRO A 332 -8.06 -1.61 -17.44
C PRO A 332 -7.64 -0.19 -17.02
N GLN A 333 -7.85 0.81 -17.89
CA GLN A 333 -7.61 2.21 -17.55
C GLN A 333 -8.54 2.67 -16.42
N ALA A 334 -9.85 2.41 -16.54
CA ALA A 334 -10.83 2.78 -15.53
C ALA A 334 -10.57 2.11 -14.17
N TYR A 335 -10.19 0.84 -14.18
CA TYR A 335 -9.85 0.11 -12.97
C TYR A 335 -8.58 0.68 -12.29
N THR A 336 -7.55 0.94 -13.09
CA THR A 336 -6.31 1.56 -12.60
C THR A 336 -6.57 2.96 -12.03
N ILE A 337 -7.42 3.78 -12.69
CA ILE A 337 -7.82 5.10 -12.16
C ILE A 337 -8.35 4.97 -10.74
N LEU A 338 -9.24 4.01 -10.46
CA LEU A 338 -9.80 3.80 -9.13
C LEU A 338 -8.76 3.40 -8.09
N SER A 339 -7.74 2.64 -8.47
CA SER A 339 -6.67 2.27 -7.54
C SER A 339 -5.73 3.42 -7.17
N VAL A 340 -5.73 4.53 -7.92
CA VAL A 340 -4.75 5.61 -7.73
C VAL A 340 -5.35 6.98 -7.42
N CYS A 341 -6.60 7.25 -7.80
CA CYS A 341 -7.12 8.62 -7.87
C CYS A 341 -7.52 9.25 -6.53
N GLY A 342 -7.18 8.62 -5.40
CA GLY A 342 -7.63 9.08 -4.08
C GLY A 342 -9.12 8.84 -3.84
N MET A 343 -9.74 7.89 -4.57
CA MET A 343 -11.13 7.50 -4.32
C MET A 343 -11.33 7.11 -2.85
N GLN A 344 -12.53 7.34 -2.34
CA GLN A 344 -12.92 6.92 -0.99
C GLN A 344 -13.86 5.72 -1.10
N MET A 345 -13.64 4.72 -0.25
CA MET A 345 -14.54 3.58 -0.09
C MET A 345 -15.23 3.66 1.27
N LYS A 346 -16.55 3.47 1.29
CA LYS A 346 -17.35 3.59 2.49
C LYS A 346 -18.25 2.39 2.63
N ILE A 347 -18.24 1.75 3.80
CA ILE A 347 -19.30 0.83 4.17
C ILE A 347 -20.50 1.69 4.57
N PHE A 348 -21.57 1.65 3.77
CA PHE A 348 -22.82 2.35 4.07
C PHE A 348 -23.56 1.70 5.23
N GLY A 349 -23.59 0.36 5.23
CA GLY A 349 -24.23 -0.45 6.25
C GLY A 349 -23.75 -1.90 6.13
N ILE A 350 -23.57 -2.56 7.26
CA ILE A 350 -23.08 -3.95 7.34
C ILE A 350 -23.98 -4.85 8.20
N VAL A 351 -25.16 -4.34 8.56
CA VAL A 351 -26.07 -5.00 9.52
C VAL A 351 -27.45 -5.29 8.93
N ASP A 352 -27.82 -4.60 7.84
CA ASP A 352 -29.14 -4.70 7.23
C ASP A 352 -29.24 -5.97 6.39
N VAL A 353 -29.75 -7.04 7.01
CA VAL A 353 -29.84 -8.34 6.34
C VAL A 353 -30.74 -8.30 5.10
N PRO A 354 -30.35 -8.97 3.99
CA PRO A 354 -29.12 -9.75 3.82
C PRO A 354 -27.91 -8.95 3.34
N ASN A 355 -28.04 -7.65 3.06
CA ASN A 355 -27.11 -6.89 2.24
C ASN A 355 -26.15 -6.00 3.03
N ALA A 356 -24.85 -6.25 2.89
CA ALA A 356 -23.87 -5.19 3.10
C ALA A 356 -23.96 -4.19 1.93
N GLY A 357 -23.86 -2.90 2.24
CA GLY A 357 -23.83 -1.80 1.28
C GLY A 357 -22.48 -1.10 1.30
N VAL A 358 -21.89 -0.89 0.13
CA VAL A 358 -20.62 -0.16 -0.04
C VAL A 358 -20.80 0.96 -1.07
N GLY A 359 -20.17 2.10 -0.82
CA GLY A 359 -20.02 3.21 -1.74
C GLY A 359 -18.59 3.42 -2.18
N VAL A 360 -18.41 3.76 -3.45
CA VAL A 360 -17.15 4.25 -4.02
C VAL A 360 -17.35 5.67 -4.51
N ASP A 361 -16.60 6.60 -3.93
CA ASP A 361 -16.57 8.01 -4.31
C ASP A 361 -15.53 8.24 -5.40
N LEU A 362 -15.99 8.53 -6.62
CA LEU A 362 -15.15 8.95 -7.74
C LEU A 362 -14.92 10.47 -7.69
N PRO A 363 -13.70 10.95 -7.43
CA PRO A 363 -13.38 12.37 -7.53
C PRO A 363 -13.33 12.80 -8.99
N LEU A 364 -14.20 13.73 -9.39
CA LEU A 364 -14.27 14.20 -10.77
C LEU A 364 -13.19 15.23 -11.11
N ASP A 365 -12.63 15.90 -10.10
CA ASP A 365 -11.62 16.94 -10.27
C ASP A 365 -10.30 16.45 -10.88
N ILE A 366 -10.08 15.13 -10.90
CA ILE A 366 -8.91 14.51 -11.54
C ILE A 366 -8.99 14.57 -13.06
N PHE A 367 -10.19 14.72 -13.62
CA PHE A 367 -10.43 14.68 -15.05
C PHE A 367 -10.25 16.06 -15.69
N ASP A 368 -9.68 16.09 -16.89
CA ASP A 368 -9.55 17.33 -17.66
C ASP A 368 -10.90 17.91 -18.12
N LYS A 369 -10.87 19.12 -18.68
CA LYS A 369 -12.08 19.82 -19.17
C LYS A 369 -12.87 19.01 -20.20
N SER A 370 -12.19 18.24 -21.07
CA SER A 370 -12.86 17.46 -22.11
C SER A 370 -13.63 16.28 -21.54
N ARG A 371 -13.09 15.63 -20.51
CA ARG A 371 -13.74 14.53 -19.80
C ARG A 371 -14.87 15.04 -18.91
N LEU A 372 -14.68 16.18 -18.24
CA LEU A 372 -15.70 16.84 -17.43
C LEU A 372 -16.92 17.26 -18.27
N ALA A 373 -16.72 17.77 -19.48
CA ALA A 373 -17.84 18.08 -20.38
C ALA A 373 -18.70 16.83 -20.70
N LYS A 374 -18.08 15.65 -20.84
CA LYS A 374 -18.81 14.38 -20.99
C LYS A 374 -19.56 13.97 -19.72
N VAL A 375 -18.98 14.24 -18.55
CA VAL A 375 -19.68 14.01 -17.28
C VAL A 375 -20.93 14.89 -17.21
N GLU A 376 -20.82 16.17 -17.55
CA GLU A 376 -21.94 17.11 -17.56
C GLU A 376 -23.03 16.69 -18.54
N ASP A 377 -22.67 16.23 -19.74
CA ASP A 377 -23.60 15.68 -20.73
C ASP A 377 -24.36 14.46 -20.19
N LEU A 378 -23.65 13.50 -19.59
CA LEU A 378 -24.25 12.30 -18.98
C LEU A 378 -25.21 12.64 -17.83
N LEU A 379 -24.90 13.69 -17.05
CA LEU A 379 -25.72 14.13 -15.93
C LEU A 379 -26.80 15.15 -16.33
N SER A 380 -26.81 15.63 -17.58
CA SER A 380 -27.74 16.66 -18.05
C SER A 380 -29.20 16.20 -17.98
N HIS A 381 -29.45 14.89 -18.06
CA HIS A 381 -30.79 14.29 -17.95
C HIS A 381 -31.35 14.26 -16.52
N ILE A 382 -30.58 14.74 -15.53
CA ILE A 382 -30.95 14.75 -14.11
C ILE A 382 -31.33 16.19 -13.65
N ARG A 383 -31.14 17.20 -14.50
CA ARG A 383 -31.38 18.62 -14.16
C ARG A 383 -32.73 19.15 -14.62
#